data_AF-A0A3P7Z6D1-F1
#
_entry.id   AF-A0A3P7Z6D1-F1
#
_cell.length_a   1.000
_cell.length_b   1.000
_cell.length_c   1.000
_cell.angle_alpha   90.00
_cell.angle_beta   90.00
_cell.angle_gamma   90.00
#
_symmetry.space_group_name_H-M   'P 1'
#
loop_
_entity.id
_entity.type
_entity.pdbx_description
1 polymer ?
#
loop_
_entity_poly.entity_id
_entity_poly.type
_entity_poly.pdbx_seq_one_letter_code
_entity_poly.pdbx_strand_id
1 'polypeptide(L)'
;MEPMKRLWDDILQNISSLSSHFSSLAEILEITTPQCFTQTLIPHEMEQWVRWMMKNVHCVPRVPVHRYQDFFQRKFFSTPESQSLRVCLLRYVVTYFYPDNEMLASTLIPRWNVVSWILSQSTCPVATVNAKLALFYDWLFFKPNDCIMNLGTFLLMNHKI
;
A
#
# COMPACT_ATOMS: atom_id res chain seq x y z
N MET A 1 18.12 14.00 -10.21
CA MET A 1 17.66 15.04 -11.15
C MET A 1 17.74 16.38 -10.45
N GLU A 2 18.42 17.37 -11.04
CA GLU A 2 18.67 18.68 -10.42
C GLU A 2 17.42 19.42 -9.94
N PRO A 3 16.28 19.43 -10.67
CA PRO A 3 15.06 20.11 -10.22
C PRO A 3 14.49 19.53 -8.92
N MET A 4 14.54 18.20 -8.76
CA MET A 4 14.01 17.54 -7.55
C MET A 4 14.87 17.81 -6.33
N LYS A 5 16.19 18.01 -6.52
CA LYS A 5 17.08 18.38 -5.42
C LYS A 5 16.74 19.78 -4.91
N ARG A 6 16.58 20.75 -5.82
CA ARG A 6 16.19 22.12 -5.45
C ARG A 6 14.84 22.16 -4.76
N LEU A 7 13.84 21.45 -5.30
CA LEU A 7 12.54 21.33 -4.65
C LEU A 7 12.65 20.78 -3.22
N TRP A 8 13.51 19.78 -3.01
CA TRP A 8 13.72 19.21 -1.67
C TRP A 8 14.41 20.19 -0.72
N ASP A 9 15.40 20.93 -1.21
CA ASP A 9 16.07 22.00 -0.45
C ASP A 9 15.06 23.09 -0.06
N ASP A 10 14.17 23.50 -0.99
CA ASP A 10 13.11 24.47 -0.73
C ASP A 10 12.09 23.95 0.30
N ILE A 11 11.67 22.67 0.21
CA ILE A 11 10.75 22.05 1.18
C ILE A 11 11.37 22.02 2.59
N LEU A 12 12.66 21.74 2.71
CA LEU A 12 13.34 21.61 4.00
C LEU A 12 13.73 22.95 4.62
N GLN A 13 14.12 23.92 3.80
CA GLN A 13 14.73 25.17 4.29
C GLN A 13 13.82 26.39 4.14
N ASN A 14 12.88 26.37 3.19
CA ASN A 14 12.06 27.54 2.86
C ASN A 14 10.68 27.16 2.31
N ILE A 15 9.95 26.31 3.03
CA ILE A 15 8.63 25.80 2.59
C ILE A 15 7.61 26.93 2.37
N SER A 16 7.75 28.04 3.09
CA SER A 16 6.96 29.26 2.93
C SER A 16 7.09 29.89 1.55
N SER A 17 8.19 29.65 0.82
CA SER A 17 8.34 30.10 -0.57
C SER A 17 7.47 29.29 -1.55
N LEU A 18 7.11 28.07 -1.19
CA LEU A 18 6.30 27.16 -2.01
C LEU A 18 4.80 27.28 -1.70
N SER A 19 4.44 27.56 -0.44
CA SER A 19 3.05 27.67 0.02
C SER A 19 2.93 28.58 1.22
N SER A 20 1.87 29.39 1.26
CA SER A 20 1.50 30.17 2.45
C SER A 20 0.72 29.36 3.49
N HIS A 21 0.31 28.13 3.15
CA HIS A 21 -0.49 27.27 4.02
C HIS A 21 0.34 26.42 4.98
N PHE A 22 1.63 26.21 4.68
CA PHE A 22 2.49 25.34 5.46
C PHE A 22 3.70 26.10 5.99
N SER A 23 3.98 25.94 7.27
CA SER A 23 5.15 26.52 7.94
C SER A 23 6.30 25.52 8.09
N SER A 24 6.01 24.21 8.01
CA SER A 24 7.01 23.16 8.11
C SER A 24 6.61 21.90 7.34
N LEU A 25 7.60 21.05 7.02
CA LEU A 25 7.36 19.74 6.42
C LEU A 25 6.53 18.82 7.33
N ALA A 26 6.63 18.98 8.65
CA ALA A 26 5.87 18.17 9.61
C ALA A 26 4.36 18.34 9.41
N GLU A 27 3.88 19.57 9.16
CA GLU A 27 2.47 19.84 8.89
C GLU A 27 1.95 19.09 7.65
N ILE A 28 2.80 18.90 6.63
CA ILE A 28 2.44 18.14 5.43
C ILE A 28 2.41 16.65 5.73
N LEU A 29 3.43 16.13 6.42
CA LEU A 29 3.55 14.71 6.75
C LEU A 29 2.43 14.22 7.68
N GLU A 30 1.87 15.14 8.45
CA GLU A 30 0.74 14.96 9.34
C GLU A 30 -0.64 14.93 8.64
N ILE A 31 -0.69 15.21 7.33
CA ILE A 31 -1.93 15.13 6.54
C ILE A 31 -2.08 13.71 6.00
N THR A 32 -3.12 13.03 6.47
CA THR A 32 -3.50 11.72 5.93
C THR A 32 -3.87 11.83 4.46
N THR A 33 -3.23 11.02 3.61
CA THR A 33 -3.49 11.00 2.17
C THR A 33 -4.94 10.60 1.89
N PRO A 34 -5.73 11.43 1.20
CA PRO A 34 -7.09 11.06 0.83
C PRO A 34 -7.16 9.79 -0.03
N GLN A 35 -8.19 8.98 0.21
CA GLN A 35 -8.38 7.70 -0.46
C GLN A 35 -8.48 7.80 -2.00
N CYS A 36 -9.03 8.90 -2.52
CA CYS A 36 -9.13 9.11 -3.96
C CYS A 36 -7.76 9.10 -4.66
N PHE A 37 -6.71 9.64 -4.03
CA PHE A 37 -5.34 9.60 -4.57
C PHE A 37 -4.73 8.20 -4.48
N THR A 38 -5.04 7.46 -3.41
CA THR A 38 -4.54 6.08 -3.27
C THR A 38 -5.18 5.16 -4.31
N GLN A 39 -6.46 5.35 -4.60
CA GLN A 39 -7.16 4.60 -5.64
C GLN A 39 -6.48 4.75 -7.01
N THR A 40 -5.97 5.94 -7.33
CA THR A 40 -5.32 6.21 -8.63
C THR A 40 -3.89 5.68 -8.74
N LEU A 41 -3.31 5.10 -7.69
CA LEU A 41 -1.94 4.57 -7.72
C LEU A 41 -1.79 3.32 -8.59
N ILE A 42 -2.90 2.61 -8.86
CA ILE A 42 -2.89 1.37 -9.65
C ILE A 42 -3.84 1.49 -10.87
N PRO A 43 -3.56 0.78 -11.98
CA PRO A 43 -4.50 0.69 -13.09
C PRO A 43 -5.85 0.13 -12.65
N HIS A 44 -6.94 0.63 -13.25
CA HIS A 44 -8.29 0.20 -12.90
C HIS A 44 -8.49 -1.32 -13.00
N GLU A 45 -7.93 -1.95 -14.04
CA GLU A 45 -7.99 -3.40 -14.21
C GLU A 45 -7.31 -4.13 -13.03
N MET A 46 -6.17 -3.62 -12.57
CA MET A 46 -5.44 -4.17 -11.42
C MET A 46 -6.27 -4.08 -10.13
N GLU A 47 -6.98 -2.96 -9.93
CA GLU A 47 -7.95 -2.78 -8.85
C GLU A 47 -9.05 -3.84 -8.91
N GLN A 48 -9.67 -4.05 -10.07
CA GLN A 48 -10.76 -5.04 -10.22
C GLN A 48 -10.29 -6.44 -9.84
N TRP A 49 -9.11 -6.84 -10.31
CA TRP A 49 -8.53 -8.15 -10.01
C TRP A 49 -8.22 -8.34 -8.52
N VAL A 50 -7.55 -7.38 -7.88
CA VAL A 50 -7.19 -7.52 -6.45
C VAL A 50 -8.41 -7.46 -5.55
N ARG A 51 -9.39 -6.60 -5.86
CA ARG A 51 -10.68 -6.54 -5.14
C ARG A 51 -11.44 -7.84 -5.26
N TRP A 52 -11.54 -8.38 -6.48
CA TRP A 52 -12.22 -9.64 -6.70
C TRP A 52 -11.55 -10.77 -5.90
N MET A 53 -10.21 -10.83 -5.94
CA MET A 53 -9.44 -11.82 -5.18
C MET A 53 -9.73 -11.75 -3.68
N MET A 54 -9.68 -10.56 -3.06
CA MET A 54 -9.94 -10.40 -1.62
C MET A 54 -11.42 -10.58 -1.24
N LYS A 55 -12.36 -10.38 -2.17
CA LYS A 55 -13.81 -10.50 -1.91
C LYS A 55 -14.38 -11.89 -2.19
N ASN A 56 -13.70 -12.73 -2.96
CA ASN A 56 -14.29 -13.98 -3.47
C ASN A 56 -13.43 -15.22 -3.26
N VAL A 57 -12.11 -15.07 -3.07
CA VAL A 57 -11.23 -16.23 -2.92
C VAL A 57 -11.07 -16.56 -1.44
N HIS A 58 -11.27 -17.83 -1.10
CA HIS A 58 -11.11 -18.33 0.26
C HIS A 58 -9.67 -18.81 0.51
N CYS A 59 -9.10 -18.42 1.65
CA CYS A 59 -7.79 -18.84 2.13
C CYS A 59 -7.96 -19.99 3.14
N VAL A 60 -8.13 -21.20 2.63
CA VAL A 60 -8.28 -22.45 3.40
C VAL A 60 -7.41 -23.56 2.80
N PRO A 61 -7.02 -24.61 3.56
CA PRO A 61 -6.03 -25.61 3.10
C PRO A 61 -6.32 -26.31 1.77
N ARG A 62 -7.59 -26.38 1.36
CA ARG A 62 -8.03 -27.06 0.11
C ARG A 62 -8.24 -26.11 -1.07
N VAL A 63 -8.05 -24.80 -0.88
CA VAL A 63 -8.22 -23.80 -1.94
C VAL A 63 -6.84 -23.27 -2.35
N PRO A 64 -6.44 -23.40 -3.64
CA PRO A 64 -5.13 -22.97 -4.09
C PRO A 64 -5.12 -21.45 -4.31
N VAL A 65 -5.07 -20.68 -3.21
CA VAL A 65 -4.96 -19.20 -3.23
C VAL A 65 -3.83 -18.74 -4.15
N HIS A 66 -2.70 -19.46 -4.14
CA HIS A 66 -1.54 -19.18 -4.98
C HIS A 66 -1.86 -19.12 -6.47
N ARG A 67 -2.85 -19.87 -6.96
CA ARG A 67 -3.21 -19.84 -8.38
C ARG A 67 -3.69 -18.46 -8.84
N TYR A 68 -4.48 -17.78 -8.01
CA TYR A 68 -5.00 -16.45 -8.32
C TYR A 68 -3.90 -15.39 -8.23
N GLN A 69 -3.00 -15.54 -7.25
CA GLN A 69 -1.79 -14.74 -7.12
C GLN A 69 -0.88 -14.91 -8.34
N ASP A 70 -0.69 -16.14 -8.84
CA ASP A 70 0.11 -16.43 -10.02
C ASP A 70 -0.48 -15.78 -11.29
N PHE A 71 -1.80 -15.84 -11.47
CA PHE A 71 -2.47 -15.17 -12.58
C PHE A 71 -2.26 -13.66 -12.53
N PHE A 72 -2.43 -13.07 -11.35
CA PHE A 72 -2.18 -11.64 -11.15
C PHE A 72 -0.72 -11.29 -11.44
N GLN A 73 0.23 -12.09 -10.95
CA GLN A 73 1.65 -11.87 -11.13
C GLN A 73 2.07 -11.92 -12.59
N ARG A 74 1.60 -12.93 -13.34
CA ARG A 74 1.89 -13.03 -14.78
C ARG A 74 1.34 -11.83 -15.55
N LYS A 75 0.17 -11.32 -15.15
CA LYS A 75 -0.51 -10.22 -15.83
C LYS A 75 0.10 -8.85 -15.52
N PHE A 76 0.41 -8.56 -14.27
CA PHE A 76 0.80 -7.20 -13.84
C PHE A 76 2.26 -7.06 -13.40
N PHE A 77 2.93 -8.16 -13.08
CA PHE A 77 4.25 -8.15 -12.42
C PHE A 77 5.35 -8.89 -13.21
N SER A 78 5.10 -9.20 -14.48
CA SER A 78 6.00 -9.97 -15.35
C SER A 78 7.18 -9.18 -15.91
N THR A 79 7.16 -7.85 -15.82
CA THR A 79 8.23 -6.99 -16.36
C THR A 79 9.09 -6.36 -15.25
N PRO A 80 10.37 -6.04 -15.49
CA PRO A 80 11.21 -5.33 -14.53
C PRO A 80 10.65 -3.95 -14.12
N GLU A 81 9.95 -3.26 -15.02
CA GLU A 81 9.37 -1.94 -14.79
C GLU A 81 8.19 -2.00 -13.80
N SER A 82 7.57 -3.17 -13.66
CA SER A 82 6.43 -3.39 -12.75
C SER A 82 6.82 -3.42 -11.25
N GLN A 83 8.10 -3.31 -10.91
CA GLN A 83 8.55 -3.36 -9.51
C GLN A 83 7.98 -2.20 -8.68
N SER A 84 7.83 -1.01 -9.27
CA SER A 84 7.21 0.14 -8.61
C SER A 84 5.70 -0.07 -8.37
N LEU A 85 5.01 -0.79 -9.26
CA LEU A 85 3.58 -1.09 -9.12
C LEU A 85 3.27 -1.93 -7.87
N ARG A 86 4.23 -2.71 -7.36
CA ARG A 86 4.08 -3.45 -6.10
C ARG A 86 3.91 -2.51 -4.92
N VAL A 87 4.66 -1.41 -4.90
CA VAL A 87 4.57 -0.38 -3.85
C VAL A 87 3.21 0.31 -3.93
N CYS A 88 2.77 0.66 -5.14
CA CYS A 88 1.44 1.24 -5.38
C CYS A 88 0.30 0.31 -4.94
N LEU A 89 0.35 -0.96 -5.34
CA LEU A 89 -0.65 -1.97 -4.94
C LEU A 89 -0.66 -2.15 -3.42
N LEU A 90 0.50 -2.19 -2.78
CA LEU A 90 0.59 -2.31 -1.33
C LEU A 90 -0.12 -1.14 -0.65
N ARG A 91 0.14 0.11 -1.06
CA ARG A 91 -0.57 1.29 -0.52
C ARG A 91 -2.08 1.18 -0.74
N TYR A 92 -2.51 0.82 -1.93
CA TYR A 92 -3.91 0.57 -2.24
C TYR A 92 -4.58 -0.43 -1.27
N VAL A 93 -3.95 -1.59 -1.07
CA VAL A 93 -4.51 -2.64 -0.18
C VAL A 93 -4.58 -2.16 1.27
N VAL A 94 -3.60 -1.40 1.73
CA VAL A 94 -3.51 -0.95 3.11
C VAL A 94 -4.48 0.19 3.42
N THR A 95 -4.61 1.19 2.53
CA THR A 95 -5.33 2.44 2.83
C THR A 95 -6.62 2.66 2.06
N TYR A 96 -6.93 1.84 1.07
CA TYR A 96 -8.17 1.97 0.30
C TYR A 96 -9.12 0.77 0.45
N PHE A 97 -8.57 -0.44 0.52
CA PHE A 97 -9.40 -1.62 0.73
C PHE A 97 -9.67 -1.85 2.22
N TYR A 98 -10.87 -1.49 2.67
CA TYR A 98 -11.33 -1.79 4.03
C TYR A 98 -12.37 -2.92 3.99
N PRO A 99 -12.04 -4.14 4.48
CA PRO A 99 -13.02 -5.20 4.62
C PRO A 99 -14.05 -4.84 5.68
N ASP A 100 -15.31 -5.19 5.43
CA ASP A 100 -16.37 -5.12 6.44
C ASP A 100 -16.25 -6.27 7.46
N ASN A 101 -17.11 -6.26 8.47
CA ASN A 101 -17.07 -7.25 9.56
C ASN A 101 -17.36 -8.68 9.08
N GLU A 102 -18.20 -8.84 8.06
CA GLU A 102 -18.51 -10.16 7.49
C GLU A 102 -17.26 -10.73 6.79
N MET A 103 -16.61 -9.89 5.98
CA MET A 103 -15.34 -10.23 5.36
C MET A 103 -14.25 -10.57 6.39
N LEU A 104 -14.13 -9.78 7.46
CA LEU A 104 -13.16 -10.01 8.54
C LEU A 104 -13.40 -11.34 9.29
N ALA A 105 -14.66 -11.74 9.46
CA ALA A 105 -15.06 -12.99 10.11
C ALA A 105 -15.07 -14.21 9.17
N SER A 106 -14.85 -13.99 7.86
CA SER A 106 -14.91 -15.03 6.85
C SER A 106 -13.58 -15.79 6.67
N THR A 107 -13.61 -16.76 5.76
CA THR A 107 -12.39 -17.44 5.28
C THR A 107 -11.84 -16.83 3.99
N LEU A 108 -12.29 -15.63 3.59
CA LEU A 108 -11.74 -14.92 2.42
C LEU A 108 -10.26 -14.57 2.61
N ILE A 109 -9.54 -14.35 1.50
CA ILE A 109 -8.15 -13.89 1.56
C ILE A 109 -8.08 -12.57 2.34
N PRO A 110 -7.41 -12.55 3.50
CA PRO A 110 -7.27 -11.34 4.28
C PRO A 110 -6.20 -10.42 3.70
N ARG A 111 -6.31 -9.11 3.97
CA ARG A 111 -5.35 -8.09 3.47
C ARG A 111 -3.90 -8.43 3.77
N TRP A 112 -3.61 -8.93 4.97
CA TRP A 112 -2.26 -9.29 5.40
C TRP A 112 -1.64 -10.37 4.50
N ASN A 113 -2.45 -11.31 3.98
CA ASN A 113 -1.98 -12.35 3.07
C ASN A 113 -1.57 -11.77 1.72
N VAL A 114 -2.38 -10.84 1.18
CA VAL A 114 -2.05 -10.12 -0.06
C VAL A 114 -0.79 -9.29 0.11
N VAL A 115 -0.64 -8.55 1.22
CA VAL A 115 0.59 -7.78 1.50
C VAL A 115 1.81 -8.69 1.63
N SER A 116 1.69 -9.81 2.35
CA SER A 116 2.77 -10.80 2.49
C SER A 116 3.21 -11.34 1.13
N TRP A 117 2.24 -11.67 0.27
CA TRP A 117 2.49 -12.11 -1.08
C TRP A 117 3.19 -11.02 -1.91
N ILE A 118 2.69 -9.77 -1.94
CA ILE A 118 3.32 -8.66 -2.68
C ILE A 118 4.79 -8.48 -2.27
N LEU A 119 5.08 -8.52 -0.97
CA LEU A 119 6.45 -8.40 -0.45
C LEU A 119 7.33 -9.58 -0.89
N SER A 120 6.80 -10.81 -0.88
CA SER A 120 7.53 -12.01 -1.34
C SER A 120 7.90 -11.98 -2.82
N GLN A 121 7.17 -11.23 -3.64
CA GLN A 121 7.41 -11.13 -5.10
C GLN A 121 8.36 -10.00 -5.49
N SER A 122 8.94 -9.28 -4.52
CA SER A 122 9.92 -8.24 -4.80
C SER A 122 11.28 -8.87 -5.06
N THR A 123 11.80 -8.71 -6.28
CA THR A 123 13.12 -9.22 -6.69
C THR A 123 14.19 -8.12 -6.67
N CYS A 124 13.78 -6.87 -6.46
CA CYS A 124 14.66 -5.70 -6.42
C CYS A 124 14.79 -5.18 -4.97
N PRO A 125 16.00 -5.09 -4.39
CA PRO A 125 16.21 -4.60 -3.04
C PRO A 125 15.62 -3.19 -2.79
N VAL A 126 15.75 -2.29 -3.77
CA VAL A 126 15.19 -0.93 -3.69
C VAL A 126 13.66 -0.99 -3.61
N ALA A 127 13.02 -1.81 -4.45
CA ALA A 127 11.58 -1.99 -4.42
C ALA A 127 11.11 -2.62 -3.09
N THR A 128 11.89 -3.55 -2.52
CA THR A 128 11.61 -4.14 -1.21
C THR A 128 11.64 -3.10 -0.09
N VAL A 129 12.66 -2.25 -0.06
CA VAL A 129 12.76 -1.17 0.95
C VAL A 129 11.63 -0.18 0.79
N ASN A 130 11.31 0.23 -0.44
CA ASN A 130 10.19 1.14 -0.71
C ASN A 130 8.83 0.53 -0.33
N ALA A 131 8.63 -0.77 -0.56
CA ALA A 131 7.42 -1.47 -0.17
C ALA A 131 7.28 -1.56 1.36
N LYS A 132 8.38 -1.79 2.08
CA LYS A 132 8.40 -1.74 3.55
C LYS A 132 8.07 -0.34 4.05
N LEU A 133 8.71 0.70 3.52
CA LEU A 133 8.40 2.09 3.87
C LEU A 133 6.92 2.41 3.61
N ALA A 134 6.39 2.00 2.47
CA ALA A 134 4.98 2.17 2.11
C ALA A 134 4.02 1.46 3.09
N LEU A 135 4.42 0.30 3.63
CA LEU A 135 3.64 -0.43 4.64
C LEU A 135 3.60 0.30 5.99
N PHE A 136 4.71 0.93 6.36
CA PHE A 136 4.85 1.67 7.62
C PHE A 136 4.55 3.17 7.50
N TYR A 137 4.20 3.67 6.31
CA TYR A 137 4.14 5.11 6.08
C TYR A 137 3.16 5.81 7.03
N ASP A 138 1.96 5.24 7.19
CA ASP A 138 0.93 5.80 8.08
C ASP A 138 1.27 5.63 9.57
N TRP A 139 2.24 4.78 9.92
CA TRP A 139 2.69 4.61 11.30
C TRP A 139 3.56 5.78 11.77
N LEU A 140 4.28 6.43 10.86
CA LEU A 140 5.25 7.48 11.20
C LEU A 140 4.59 8.71 11.83
N PHE A 141 3.36 9.01 11.43
CA PHE A 141 2.61 10.21 11.85
C PHE A 141 1.18 9.89 12.29
N PHE A 142 0.94 8.67 12.78
CA PHE A 142 -0.39 8.24 13.20
C PHE A 142 -0.94 9.11 14.33
N LYS A 143 -2.20 9.56 14.18
CA LYS A 143 -2.94 10.33 15.17
C LYS A 143 -4.13 9.54 15.72
N PRO A 144 -4.63 9.86 16.93
CA PRO A 144 -5.78 9.15 17.52
C PRO A 144 -7.04 9.13 16.67
N ASN A 145 -7.22 10.11 15.77
CA ASN A 145 -8.39 10.21 14.88
C ASN A 145 -8.19 9.51 13.53
N ASP A 146 -7.01 8.96 13.24
CA ASP A 146 -6.74 8.28 11.99
C ASP A 146 -7.38 6.88 11.95
N CYS A 147 -7.66 6.40 10.74
CA CYS A 147 -8.28 5.10 10.55
C CYS A 147 -7.30 3.97 10.94
N ILE A 148 -7.62 3.24 12.01
CA ILE A 148 -6.83 2.09 12.48
C ILE A 148 -6.64 1.00 11.42
N MET A 149 -7.52 0.92 10.42
CA MET A 149 -7.41 -0.04 9.33
C MET A 149 -6.15 0.17 8.46
N ASN A 150 -5.58 1.38 8.44
CA ASN A 150 -4.30 1.68 7.79
C ASN A 150 -3.13 0.99 8.50
N LEU A 151 -3.20 0.88 9.83
CA LEU A 151 -2.14 0.23 10.62
C LEU A 151 -2.36 -1.29 10.71
N GLY A 152 -3.62 -1.72 10.81
CA GLY A 152 -4.00 -3.06 11.20
C GLY A 152 -3.47 -4.18 10.29
N THR A 153 -3.17 -3.89 9.02
CA THR A 153 -2.65 -4.90 8.10
C THR A 153 -1.32 -5.48 8.56
N PHE A 154 -0.36 -4.65 8.99
CA PHE A 154 0.95 -5.13 9.46
C PHE A 154 0.85 -5.86 10.80
N LEU A 155 0.06 -5.35 11.75
CA LEU A 155 -0.15 -6.02 13.05
C LEU A 155 -0.66 -7.46 12.85
N LEU A 156 -1.66 -7.63 11.98
CA LEU A 156 -2.23 -8.94 11.68
C LEU A 156 -1.27 -9.87 10.93
N MET A 157 -0.29 -9.35 10.19
CA MET A 157 0.79 -10.17 9.62
C MET A 157 1.62 -10.81 10.73
N ASN A 158 2.02 -10.04 11.74
CA ASN A 158 2.93 -10.53 12.80
C ASN A 158 2.26 -11.47 13.80
N HIS A 159 0.93 -11.39 13.97
CA HIS A 159 0.20 -12.29 14.87
C HIS A 159 -0.13 -13.66 14.24
N LYS A 160 0.05 -13.83 12.92
CA LYS A 160 -0.28 -15.07 12.19
C LYS A 160 0.93 -15.78 11.59
N ILE A 161 2.14 -15.25 11.82
CA ILE A 161 3.44 -15.89 11.58
C ILE A 161 3.91 -16.45 12.93
#